data_AF-A0AAX3I0C9-F1
#
_entry.id   AF-A0AAX3I0C9-F1
#
_cell.length_a   1.000
_cell.length_b   1.000
_cell.length_c   1.000
_cell.angle_alpha   90.00
_cell.angle_beta   90.00
_cell.angle_gamma   90.00
#
_symmetry.space_group_name_H-M   'P 1'
#
loop_
_entity.id
_entity.type
_entity.pdbx_description
1 polymer ?
#
loop_
_entity_poly.entity_id
_entity_poly.type
_entity_poly.pdbx_seq_one_letter_code
_entity_poly.pdbx_strand_id
1 'polypeptide(L)'
;MNIQANEIKELADEAEFQVLATIDICNWVAAIARAIARDVETGGGVDVPVLADLAKYFDDSGATSLEAAFEQFKKIAALVPAPRSAQLENVAQESEVQP
;
A
#
# COMPACT_ATOMS: atom_id res chain seq x y z
N MET A 1 11.42 -22.04 -10.31
CA MET A 1 10.60 -20.92 -9.77
C MET A 1 11.35 -19.63 -10.13
N ASN A 2 10.71 -18.66 -10.77
CA ASN A 2 11.38 -17.42 -11.20
C ASN A 2 11.62 -16.54 -9.96
N ILE A 3 12.89 -16.31 -9.59
CA ILE A 3 13.28 -15.54 -8.39
C ILE A 3 12.62 -14.15 -8.40
N GLN A 4 12.52 -13.52 -9.57
CA GLN A 4 11.91 -12.21 -9.74
C GLN A 4 10.40 -12.22 -9.48
N ALA A 5 9.71 -13.31 -9.83
CA ALA A 5 8.27 -13.44 -9.57
C ALA A 5 7.98 -13.63 -8.07
N ASN A 6 8.88 -14.30 -7.34
CA ASN A 6 8.77 -14.42 -5.89
C ASN A 6 9.02 -13.08 -5.20
N GLU A 7 10.03 -12.32 -5.62
CA GLU A 7 10.31 -10.98 -5.06
C GLU A 7 9.15 -10.00 -5.30
N ILE A 8 8.57 -9.99 -6.50
CA ILE A 8 7.38 -9.16 -6.80
C ILE A 8 6.20 -9.55 -5.90
N LYS A 9 6.00 -10.85 -5.66
CA LYS A 9 4.94 -11.33 -4.77
C LYS A 9 5.18 -10.87 -3.33
N GLU A 10 6.38 -11.04 -2.79
CA GLU A 10 6.71 -10.62 -1.42
C GLU A 10 6.48 -9.12 -1.21
N LEU A 11 6.87 -8.30 -2.19
CA LEU A 11 6.62 -6.86 -2.17
C LEU A 11 5.12 -6.53 -2.22
N ALA A 12 4.33 -7.27 -3.01
CA ALA A 12 2.90 -7.07 -3.12
C ALA A 12 2.16 -7.49 -1.83
N ASP A 13 2.53 -8.64 -1.26
CA ASP A 13 1.96 -9.15 -0.01
C ASP A 13 2.25 -8.17 1.15
N GLU A 14 3.47 -7.61 1.22
CA GLU A 14 3.82 -6.58 2.21
C GLU A 14 3.05 -5.27 1.98
N ALA A 15 2.90 -4.84 0.72
CA ALA A 15 2.11 -3.64 0.41
C ALA A 15 0.65 -3.79 0.85
N GLU A 16 0.05 -4.96 0.59
CA GLU A 16 -1.31 -5.28 1.02
C GLU A 16 -1.43 -5.27 2.56
N PHE A 17 -0.49 -5.91 3.27
CA PHE A 17 -0.45 -5.90 4.73
C PHE A 17 -0.44 -4.48 5.29
N GLN A 18 0.45 -3.63 4.77
CA GLN A 18 0.59 -2.22 5.20
C GLN A 18 -0.72 -1.43 4.98
N VAL A 19 -1.39 -1.64 3.85
CA VAL A 19 -2.68 -0.98 3.54
C VAL A 19 -3.78 -1.46 4.48
N LEU A 20 -3.92 -2.77 4.67
CA LEU A 20 -4.97 -3.34 5.54
C LEU A 20 -4.78 -2.91 7.00
N ALA A 21 -3.54 -2.95 7.51
CA ALA A 21 -3.23 -2.47 8.85
C ALA A 21 -3.54 -0.98 9.01
N THR A 22 -3.22 -0.15 8.00
CA THR A 22 -3.56 1.28 8.00
C THR A 22 -5.08 1.50 8.04
N ILE A 23 -5.85 0.72 7.28
CA ILE A 23 -7.32 0.78 7.29
C ILE A 23 -7.86 0.45 8.69
N ASP A 24 -7.34 -0.58 9.34
CA ASP A 24 -7.77 -0.97 10.69
C ASP A 24 -7.45 0.11 11.72
N ILE A 25 -6.26 0.71 11.66
CA ILE A 25 -5.89 1.84 12.52
C ILE A 25 -6.86 3.03 12.30
N CYS A 26 -7.15 3.38 11.05
CA CYS A 26 -8.14 4.44 10.75
C CYS A 26 -9.51 4.12 11.35
N ASN A 27 -9.95 2.86 11.26
CA ASN A 27 -11.23 2.43 11.84
C ASN A 27 -11.23 2.54 13.38
N TRP A 28 -10.14 2.16 14.03
CA TRP A 28 -9.99 2.28 15.49
C TRP A 28 -9.97 3.72 15.95
N VAL A 29 -9.19 4.59 15.31
CA VAL A 29 -9.14 6.03 15.64
C VAL A 29 -10.50 6.69 15.42
N ALA A 30 -11.19 6.34 14.33
CA ALA A 30 -12.55 6.82 14.09
C ALA A 30 -13.55 6.32 15.15
N ALA A 31 -13.38 5.10 15.66
CA ALA A 31 -14.20 4.56 16.75
C ALA A 31 -13.95 5.30 18.07
N ILE A 32 -12.70 5.62 18.39
CA ILE A 32 -12.34 6.43 19.56
C ILE A 32 -12.98 7.83 19.46
N ALA A 33 -12.88 8.49 18.31
CA ALA A 33 -13.49 9.80 18.10
C ALA A 33 -15.02 9.76 18.33
N ARG A 34 -15.70 8.71 17.84
CA ARG A 34 -17.13 8.48 18.09
C ARG A 34 -17.43 8.23 19.56
N ALA A 35 -16.59 7.47 20.25
CA ALA A 35 -16.74 7.19 21.68
C ALA A 35 -16.61 8.47 22.51
N ILE A 36 -15.60 9.32 22.21
CA ILE A 36 -15.40 10.63 22.85
C ILE A 36 -16.64 11.52 22.65
N ALA A 37 -17.13 11.64 21.41
CA ALA A 37 -18.31 12.46 21.13
C ALA A 37 -19.53 11.99 21.94
N ARG A 38 -19.76 10.68 21.98
CA ARG A 38 -20.87 10.09 22.75
C ARG A 38 -20.71 10.28 24.26
N ASP A 39 -19.50 10.14 24.78
CA ASP A 39 -19.23 10.34 26.21
C ASP A 39 -19.44 11.81 26.61
N VAL A 40 -19.04 12.76 25.78
CA VAL A 40 -19.35 14.19 26.01
C VAL A 40 -20.86 14.44 25.99
N GLU A 41 -21.60 13.86 25.05
CA GLU A 41 -23.05 14.05 24.91
C GLU A 41 -23.87 13.42 26.04
N THR A 42 -23.47 12.23 26.51
CA THR A 42 -24.32 11.39 27.38
C THR A 42 -23.67 10.94 28.69
N GLY A 43 -22.33 10.89 28.73
CA GLY A 43 -21.54 10.46 29.89
C GLY A 43 -20.91 11.60 30.69
N GLY A 44 -21.03 12.86 30.22
CA GLY A 44 -20.43 14.02 30.87
C GLY A 44 -18.93 14.17 30.64
N GLY A 45 -18.37 13.42 29.68
CA GLY A 45 -16.96 13.53 29.29
C GLY A 45 -15.97 12.86 30.26
N VAL A 46 -16.43 11.91 31.07
CA VAL A 46 -15.62 11.25 32.12
C VAL A 46 -14.52 10.39 31.51
N ASP A 47 -14.79 9.74 30.38
CA ASP A 47 -13.89 8.79 29.72
C ASP A 47 -12.98 9.46 28.68
N VAL A 48 -13.23 10.73 28.34
CA VAL A 48 -12.44 11.51 27.37
C VAL A 48 -10.92 11.41 27.62
N PRO A 49 -10.38 11.54 28.85
CA PRO A 49 -8.93 11.45 29.06
C PRO A 49 -8.37 10.08 28.70
N VAL A 50 -9.05 9.00 29.08
CA VAL A 50 -8.59 7.62 28.82
C VAL A 50 -8.68 7.29 27.33
N LEU A 51 -9.72 7.78 26.65
CA LEU A 51 -9.91 7.60 25.21
C LEU A 51 -8.86 8.39 24.41
N ALA A 52 -8.50 9.59 24.87
CA ALA A 52 -7.43 10.39 24.27
C ALA A 52 -6.05 9.73 24.46
N ASP A 53 -5.78 9.17 25.64
CA ASP A 53 -4.55 8.41 25.90
C ASP A 53 -4.46 7.15 25.03
N LEU A 54 -5.59 6.46 24.78
CA LEU A 54 -5.64 5.32 23.87
C LEU A 54 -5.30 5.74 22.42
N ALA A 55 -5.83 6.88 21.96
CA ALA A 55 -5.49 7.39 20.63
C ALA A 55 -4.00 7.73 20.51
N LYS A 56 -3.41 8.30 21.56
CA LYS A 56 -1.97 8.59 21.62
C LYS A 56 -1.12 7.32 21.54
N TYR A 57 -1.52 6.26 22.25
CA TYR A 57 -0.82 4.98 22.18
C TYR A 57 -0.79 4.40 20.76
N PHE A 58 -1.89 4.56 19.99
CA PHE A 58 -1.92 4.11 18.60
C PHE A 58 -0.95 4.89 17.71
N ASP A 59 -0.80 6.20 17.92
CA ASP A 59 0.20 7.01 17.21
C ASP A 59 1.63 6.57 17.54
N ASP A 60 1.93 6.38 18.84
CA ASP A 60 3.25 5.94 19.32
C ASP A 60 3.65 4.53 18.84
N SER A 61 2.67 3.68 18.52
CA SER A 61 2.91 2.29 18.10
C SER A 61 3.44 2.15 16.65
N GLY A 62 3.37 3.22 15.85
CA GLY A 62 4.29 3.50 14.72
C GLY A 62 4.53 2.45 13.63
N ALA A 63 3.71 1.40 13.50
CA ALA A 63 4.13 0.21 12.77
C ALA A 63 3.81 0.22 11.26
N THR A 64 2.81 0.97 10.80
CA THR A 64 2.33 0.87 9.41
C THR A 64 1.92 2.21 8.82
N SER A 65 2.27 2.44 7.55
CA SER A 65 1.89 3.66 6.83
C SER A 65 1.56 3.37 5.37
N LEU A 66 0.68 4.20 4.80
CA LEU A 66 0.35 4.15 3.38
C LEU A 66 1.59 4.43 2.51
N GLU A 67 2.51 5.28 2.99
CA GLU A 67 3.75 5.57 2.29
C GLU A 67 4.67 4.35 2.20
N ALA A 68 4.75 3.54 3.26
CA ALA A 68 5.48 2.27 3.24
C ALA A 68 4.92 1.29 2.19
N ALA A 69 3.60 1.23 2.02
CA ALA A 69 2.98 0.44 0.96
C ALA A 69 3.36 0.96 -0.44
N PHE A 70 3.33 2.28 -0.66
CA PHE A 70 3.74 2.87 -1.93
C PHE A 70 5.22 2.63 -2.27
N GLU A 71 6.09 2.59 -1.27
CA GLU A 71 7.49 2.21 -1.47
C GLU A 71 7.64 0.79 -2.01
N GLN A 72 6.81 -0.17 -1.58
CA GLN A 72 6.83 -1.52 -2.16
C GLN A 72 6.38 -1.52 -3.62
N PHE A 73 5.33 -0.76 -3.96
CA PHE A 73 4.89 -0.62 -5.36
C PHE A 73 5.94 0.04 -6.26
N LYS A 74 6.68 1.03 -5.75
CA LYS A 74 7.81 1.63 -6.48
C LYS A 74 8.92 0.62 -6.76
N LYS A 75 9.24 -0.26 -5.80
CA LYS A 75 10.19 -1.37 -6.01
C LYS A 75 9.70 -2.34 -7.07
N ILE A 76 8.41 -2.72 -7.04
CA ILE A 76 7.81 -3.57 -8.08
C ILE A 76 7.95 -2.90 -9.47
N ALA A 77 7.63 -1.60 -9.57
CA ALA A 77 7.74 -0.86 -10.83
C ALA A 77 9.19 -0.82 -11.37
N ALA A 78 10.19 -0.82 -10.50
CA ALA A 78 11.60 -0.90 -10.88
C ALA A 78 12.00 -2.32 -11.36
N LEU A 79 11.32 -3.37 -10.88
CA LEU A 79 11.58 -4.76 -11.25
C LEU A 79 10.91 -5.19 -12.56
N VAL A 80 9.81 -4.55 -12.95
CA VAL A 80 9.08 -4.86 -14.19
C VAL A 80 9.68 -4.08 -15.36
N PRO A 81 10.24 -4.75 -16.39
CA PRO A 81 10.75 -4.06 -17.57
C PRO A 81 9.63 -3.27 -18.25
N ALA A 82 9.93 -2.03 -18.66
CA ALA A 82 9.02 -1.27 -19.51
C ALA A 82 8.65 -2.11 -20.75
N PRO A 83 7.39 -2.09 -21.21
CA PRO A 83 7.00 -2.84 -22.40
C PRO A 83 7.94 -2.45 -23.53
N ARG A 84 8.80 -3.37 -23.97
CA ARG A 84 9.55 -3.16 -25.21
C ARG A 84 8.50 -3.12 -26.30
N SER A 85 8.34 -1.96 -26.93
CA SER A 85 7.63 -1.85 -28.20
C SER A 85 8.16 -3.00 -29.06
N ALA A 86 7.28 -3.93 -29.43
CA ALA A 86 7.64 -4.99 -30.35
C ALA A 86 8.26 -4.30 -31.55
N GLN A 87 9.58 -4.42 -31.72
CA GLN A 87 10.25 -3.97 -32.92
C GLN A 87 9.61 -4.79 -34.02
N LEU A 88 8.67 -4.19 -34.74
CA LEU A 88 8.24 -4.68 -36.04
C LEU A 88 9.53 -4.82 -36.82
N GLU A 89 10.00 -6.05 -36.98
CA GLU A 89 11.03 -6.36 -37.96
C GLU A 89 10.46 -5.85 -39.28
N ASN A 90 10.94 -4.70 -39.73
CA ASN A 90 10.79 -4.26 -41.10
C ASN A 90 11.60 -5.28 -41.91
N VAL A 91 10.95 -6.39 -42.26
CA VAL A 91 11.47 -7.37 -43.21
C VAL A 91 11.47 -6.64 -44.56
N ALA A 92 12.57 -5.95 -44.84
CA ALA A 92 12.92 -5.58 -46.20
C ALA A 92 13.11 -6.91 -46.95
N GLN A 93 12.08 -7.32 -47.69
CA GLN A 93 12.21 -8.36 -48.71
C GLN A 93 13.17 -7.79 -49.77
N GLU A 94 14.47 -8.04 -49.59
CA GLU A 94 15.44 -7.98 -50.68
C GLU A 94 14.98 -9.00 -51.72
N SER A 95 14.22 -8.52 -52.70
CA SER A 95 14.02 -9.24 -53.95
C SER A 95 15.31 -9.10 -54.76
N GLU A 96 16.32 -9.90 -54.42
CA GLU A 96 17.42 -10.23 -55.34
C GLU A 96 16.89 -11.20 -56.42
N VAL A 97 16.38 -10.61 -57.51
CA VAL A 97 16.84 -10.76 -58.91
C VAL A 97 17.64 -12.07 -59.22
N GLN A 98 17.21 -13.02 -60.07
CA GLN A 98 17.31 -13.14 -61.57
C GLN A 98 17.20 -14.66 -61.96
N PRO A 99 17.09 -15.11 -63.24
CA PRO A 99 17.39 -14.45 -64.53
C PRO A 99 16.21 -14.15 -65.45
#